data_AF-A0A372ZUV6-F1
#
_entry.id   AF-A0A372ZUV6-F1
#
_cell.length_a   1.000
_cell.length_b   1.000
_cell.length_c   1.000
_cell.angle_alpha   90.00
_cell.angle_beta   90.00
_cell.angle_gamma   90.00
#
_symmetry.space_group_name_H-M   'P 1'
#
loop_
_entity.id
_entity.type
_entity.pdbx_description
1 polymer ?
#
loop_
_entity_poly.entity_id
_entity_poly.type
_entity_poly.pdbx_seq_one_letter_code
_entity_poly.pdbx_strand_id
1 'polypeptide(L)'
;MRGRGGGLVGAAGRERRAAVGGRCQTGRVTTTTTYIAFLRAINVGGRTVRMERLRALFAELGLGNVRSYIQSGNVFFTTAEPDRAALTGRIEEHLEQALGYPVPVLLRTVDEVADLLAAEPFRGVEVTPDVRLVVAFLSEPLPAELALPHRSPKGDVEVVGAGPGAAYVVVHLRDGKWVTKEMFGKAYRGAVTSRFLHTTEKILAAARKA
;
A
#
# COMPACT_ATOMS: atom_id res chain seq x y z
N MET A 1 16.33 84.85 -12.99
CA MET A 1 16.55 84.69 -11.53
C MET A 1 17.27 83.36 -11.34
N ARG A 2 18.60 83.33 -11.27
CA ARG A 2 19.46 83.36 -10.05
C ARG A 2 19.22 82.19 -9.08
N GLY A 3 20.27 81.37 -8.91
CA GLY A 3 20.46 80.33 -7.88
C GLY A 3 21.25 79.15 -8.48
N ARG A 4 22.58 79.15 -8.64
CA ARG A 4 23.74 79.19 -7.71
C ARG A 4 23.84 78.00 -6.73
N GLY A 5 24.98 77.30 -6.81
CA GLY A 5 25.54 76.32 -5.86
C GLY A 5 25.91 75.02 -6.60
N GLY A 6 27.17 74.69 -6.96
CA GLY A 6 28.41 74.74 -6.17
C GLY A 6 28.48 73.48 -5.28
N GLY A 7 29.45 72.57 -5.31
CA GLY A 7 30.73 72.49 -6.01
C GLY A 7 31.31 71.07 -5.89
N LEU A 8 32.51 70.92 -6.47
CA LEU A 8 33.30 69.70 -6.65
C LEU A 8 33.83 69.03 -5.36
N VAL A 9 34.34 67.80 -5.56
CA VAL A 9 35.51 67.10 -4.95
C VAL A 9 35.05 65.70 -4.51
N GLY A 10 35.68 64.57 -4.81
CA GLY A 10 36.95 64.22 -5.44
C GLY A 10 37.37 62.84 -4.92
N ALA A 11 38.04 62.07 -5.77
CA ALA A 11 38.98 60.97 -5.48
C ALA A 11 38.51 59.65 -4.80
N ALA A 12 38.65 58.59 -5.62
CA ALA A 12 39.48 57.40 -5.40
C ALA A 12 39.21 56.45 -4.21
N GLY A 13 39.05 55.16 -4.54
CA GLY A 13 39.23 54.05 -3.61
C GLY A 13 38.79 52.71 -4.19
N ARG A 14 39.75 51.90 -4.67
CA ARG A 14 39.55 50.51 -5.06
C ARG A 14 39.13 49.69 -3.84
N GLU A 15 38.13 48.83 -3.97
CA GLU A 15 38.13 47.54 -3.30
C GLU A 15 37.56 46.44 -4.21
N ARG A 16 38.39 45.42 -4.42
CA ARG A 16 38.02 44.13 -5.00
C ARG A 16 37.17 43.40 -3.95
N ARG A 17 36.08 42.73 -4.35
CA ARG A 17 35.64 41.51 -3.67
C ARG A 17 34.84 40.60 -4.60
N ALA A 18 35.49 39.46 -4.82
CA ALA A 18 35.03 38.15 -5.28
C ALA A 18 33.52 37.94 -5.49
N ALA A 19 33.23 37.37 -6.65
CA ALA A 19 32.08 36.51 -6.86
C ALA A 19 32.03 35.40 -5.79
N VAL A 20 30.91 35.29 -5.08
CA VAL A 20 30.56 34.08 -4.33
C VAL A 20 29.20 33.64 -4.83
N GLY A 21 29.22 32.52 -5.56
CA GLY A 21 28.02 31.87 -6.08
C GLY A 21 27.16 31.33 -4.95
N GLY A 22 25.94 31.85 -4.86
CA GLY A 22 24.86 31.20 -4.13
C GLY A 22 24.19 30.17 -5.05
N ARG A 23 24.75 28.97 -5.16
CA ARG A 23 23.96 27.83 -5.63
C ARG A 23 22.93 27.54 -4.54
N CYS A 24 21.71 28.04 -4.74
CA CYS A 24 20.55 27.61 -3.99
C CYS A 24 20.32 26.14 -4.36
N GLN A 25 20.94 25.22 -3.62
CA GLN A 25 20.63 23.80 -3.72
C GLN A 25 19.22 23.65 -3.16
N THR A 26 18.23 23.62 -4.06
CA THR A 26 16.90 23.11 -3.73
C THR A 26 17.09 21.64 -3.36
N GLY A 27 17.22 21.36 -2.06
CA GLY A 27 17.19 20.00 -1.55
C GLY A 27 15.92 19.34 -2.05
N ARG A 28 16.06 18.35 -2.92
CA ARG A 28 14.92 17.56 -3.40
C ARG A 28 14.41 16.81 -2.18
N VAL A 29 13.29 17.25 -1.61
CA VAL A 29 12.58 16.49 -0.58
C VAL A 29 12.11 15.22 -1.27
N THR A 30 12.86 14.13 -1.12
CA THR A 30 12.41 12.82 -1.58
C THR A 30 11.33 12.36 -0.60
N THR A 31 10.07 12.54 -0.97
CA THR A 31 8.92 12.05 -0.18
C THR A 31 8.91 10.53 -0.21
N THR A 32 9.40 9.93 0.86
CA THR A 32 9.40 8.47 1.03
C THR A 32 8.01 8.00 1.44
N THR A 33 7.45 7.03 0.73
CA THR A 33 6.15 6.43 1.02
C THR A 33 6.33 5.08 1.71
N THR A 34 5.51 4.80 2.73
CA THR A 34 5.45 3.48 3.38
C THR A 34 4.37 2.63 2.74
N TYR A 35 4.77 1.50 2.17
CA TYR A 35 3.88 0.51 1.56
C TYR A 35 3.72 -0.74 2.42
N ILE A 36 2.56 -1.36 2.28
CA ILE A 36 2.19 -2.69 2.73
C ILE A 36 2.00 -3.53 1.45
N ALA A 37 2.84 -4.55 1.27
CA ALA A 37 2.65 -5.58 0.27
C ALA A 37 1.83 -6.72 0.85
N PHE A 38 0.66 -6.97 0.28
CA PHE A 38 -0.17 -8.13 0.54
C PHE A 38 0.15 -9.21 -0.50
N LEU A 39 0.93 -10.21 -0.09
CA LEU A 39 1.32 -11.32 -0.94
C LEU A 39 0.26 -12.41 -0.88
N ARG A 40 0.03 -13.05 -2.03
CA ARG A 40 -0.87 -14.18 -2.17
C ARG A 40 -0.08 -15.48 -2.24
N ALA A 41 -0.59 -16.53 -1.57
CA ALA A 41 -0.11 -17.90 -1.71
C ALA A 41 1.40 -18.15 -1.40
N ILE A 42 2.01 -17.36 -0.52
CA ILE A 42 3.42 -17.52 -0.12
C ILE A 42 3.68 -18.83 0.64
N ASN A 43 2.87 -19.14 1.65
CA ASN A 43 3.06 -20.31 2.54
C ASN A 43 1.88 -21.27 2.44
N VAL A 44 1.59 -21.74 1.21
CA VAL A 44 0.49 -22.68 0.94
C VAL A 44 0.95 -23.81 0.01
N GLY A 45 0.30 -24.97 0.12
CA GLY A 45 0.58 -26.12 -0.76
C GLY A 45 1.94 -26.77 -0.53
N GLY A 46 2.38 -26.89 0.73
CA GLY A 46 3.66 -27.49 1.10
C GLY A 46 4.89 -26.57 0.92
N ARG A 47 4.70 -25.38 0.36
CA ARG A 47 5.75 -24.36 0.23
C ARG A 47 5.89 -23.57 1.53
N THR A 48 7.13 -23.36 1.96
CA THR A 48 7.44 -22.55 3.13
C THR A 48 8.58 -21.59 2.81
N VAL A 49 8.27 -20.29 2.81
CA VAL A 49 9.25 -19.20 2.75
C VAL A 49 9.43 -18.66 4.16
N ARG A 50 10.67 -18.71 4.67
CA ARG A 50 11.01 -18.07 5.94
C ARG A 50 10.86 -16.56 5.80
N MET A 51 10.24 -15.91 6.79
CA MET A 51 9.99 -14.46 6.74
C MET A 51 11.29 -13.65 6.70
N GLU A 52 12.39 -14.15 7.28
CA GLU A 52 13.74 -13.58 7.12
C GLU A 52 14.17 -13.53 5.66
N ARG A 53 14.02 -14.65 4.93
CA ARG A 53 14.35 -14.70 3.50
C ARG A 53 13.45 -13.75 2.71
N LEU A 54 12.15 -13.71 3.01
CA LEU A 54 11.22 -12.80 2.34
C LEU A 54 11.62 -11.33 2.53
N ARG A 55 12.00 -10.93 3.76
CA ARG A 55 12.50 -9.57 4.01
C ARG A 55 13.80 -9.29 3.27
N ALA A 56 14.72 -10.27 3.21
CA ALA A 56 15.96 -10.12 2.44
C ALA A 56 15.69 -9.87 0.95
N LEU A 57 14.75 -10.60 0.34
CA LEU A 57 14.37 -10.39 -1.07
C LEU A 57 13.85 -8.97 -1.35
N PHE A 58 13.07 -8.40 -0.42
CA PHE A 58 12.63 -7.01 -0.55
C PHE A 58 13.78 -6.02 -0.34
N ALA A 59 14.73 -6.31 0.56
CA ALA A 59 15.90 -5.47 0.79
C ALA A 59 16.88 -5.49 -0.40
N GLU A 60 17.02 -6.63 -1.09
CA GLU A 60 17.82 -6.77 -2.31
C GLU A 60 17.36 -5.83 -3.43
N LEU A 61 16.07 -5.46 -3.45
CA LEU A 61 15.49 -4.47 -4.39
C LEU A 61 15.81 -3.01 -4.04
N GLY A 62 16.58 -2.76 -2.96
CA GLY A 62 16.90 -1.43 -2.46
C GLY A 62 15.76 -0.76 -1.69
N LEU A 63 14.75 -1.53 -1.26
CA LEU A 63 13.64 -1.02 -0.46
C LEU A 63 14.09 -0.79 0.99
N GLY A 64 13.69 0.34 1.59
CA GLY A 64 14.10 0.71 2.95
C GLY A 64 13.16 0.16 4.02
N ASN A 65 13.64 0.08 5.26
CA ASN A 65 12.82 -0.26 6.45
C ASN A 65 11.96 -1.53 6.29
N VAL A 66 12.52 -2.55 5.64
CA VAL A 66 11.78 -3.78 5.31
C VAL A 66 11.47 -4.57 6.57
N ARG A 67 10.17 -4.79 6.81
CA ARG A 67 9.64 -5.54 7.95
C ARG A 67 8.52 -6.45 7.49
N SER A 68 8.10 -7.40 8.30
CA SER A 68 7.02 -8.33 7.96
C SER A 68 6.13 -8.56 9.16
N TYR A 69 4.84 -8.75 8.93
CA TYR A 69 3.88 -9.15 9.96
C TYR A 69 3.32 -10.53 9.64
N ILE A 70 3.43 -11.43 10.63
CA ILE A 70 3.02 -12.85 10.60
C ILE A 70 3.57 -13.64 9.40
N GLN A 71 3.26 -14.93 9.31
CA GLN A 71 3.73 -15.80 8.22
C GLN A 71 2.80 -15.80 6.99
N SER A 72 1.83 -14.88 6.92
CA SER A 72 0.82 -14.87 5.86
C SER A 72 1.17 -13.99 4.65
N GLY A 73 2.43 -13.55 4.53
CA GLY A 73 2.88 -12.71 3.41
C GLY A 73 2.39 -11.26 3.50
N ASN A 74 2.69 -10.57 4.60
CA ASN A 74 2.53 -9.11 4.69
C ASN A 74 3.90 -8.50 4.93
N VAL A 75 4.36 -7.66 4.00
CA VAL A 75 5.67 -7.01 4.06
C VAL A 75 5.47 -5.50 4.06
N PHE A 76 6.16 -4.81 4.96
CA PHE A 76 6.20 -3.36 5.05
C PHE A 76 7.55 -2.88 4.53
N PHE A 77 7.55 -1.81 3.76
CA PHE A 77 8.80 -1.20 3.31
C PHE A 77 8.56 0.25 2.94
N THR A 78 9.66 0.97 2.77
CA THR A 78 9.69 2.38 2.38
C THR A 78 10.37 2.53 1.03
N THR A 79 9.86 3.40 0.19
CA THR A 79 10.41 3.66 -1.14
C THR A 79 10.15 5.09 -1.58
N ALA A 80 11.03 5.62 -2.43
CA ALA A 80 10.83 6.87 -3.13
C ALA A 80 10.25 6.68 -4.55
N GLU A 81 9.98 5.43 -4.95
CA GLU A 81 9.36 5.10 -6.24
C GLU A 81 7.89 5.57 -6.28
N PRO A 82 7.54 6.57 -7.11
CA PRO A 82 6.15 7.02 -7.22
C PRO A 82 5.26 6.06 -8.03
N ASP A 83 5.83 5.26 -8.94
CA ASP A 83 5.03 4.37 -9.79
C ASP A 83 4.76 3.03 -9.09
N ARG A 84 3.54 2.91 -8.55
CA ARG A 84 3.06 1.69 -7.89
C ARG A 84 3.03 0.48 -8.82
N ALA A 85 2.67 0.65 -10.09
CA ALA A 85 2.53 -0.46 -11.02
C ALA A 85 3.91 -1.01 -11.40
N ALA A 86 4.85 -0.12 -11.74
CA ALA A 86 6.24 -0.49 -12.00
C ALA A 86 6.90 -1.14 -10.78
N LEU A 87 6.66 -0.59 -9.58
CA LEU A 87 7.14 -1.17 -8.32
C LEU A 87 6.58 -2.57 -8.07
N THR A 88 5.27 -2.77 -8.30
CA THR A 88 4.62 -4.09 -8.15
C THR A 88 5.26 -5.11 -9.09
N GLY A 89 5.39 -4.78 -10.38
CA GLY A 89 5.98 -5.67 -11.38
C GLY A 89 7.42 -6.06 -11.03
N ARG A 90 8.25 -5.11 -10.61
CA ARG A 90 9.63 -5.38 -10.14
C ARG A 90 9.68 -6.33 -8.94
N ILE A 91 8.77 -6.18 -7.99
CA ILE A 91 8.71 -7.06 -6.82
C ILE A 91 8.27 -8.48 -7.24
N GLU A 92 7.23 -8.59 -8.06
CA GLU A 92 6.71 -9.89 -8.52
C GLU A 92 7.76 -10.66 -9.33
N GLU A 93 8.44 -9.99 -10.27
CA GLU A 93 9.51 -10.57 -11.07
C GLU A 93 10.67 -11.08 -10.19
N HIS A 94 11.14 -10.27 -9.24
CA HIS A 94 12.22 -10.65 -8.33
C HIS A 94 11.84 -11.83 -7.43
N LEU A 95 10.60 -11.83 -6.91
CA LEU A 95 10.09 -12.94 -6.10
C LEU A 95 9.98 -14.22 -6.93
N GLU A 96 9.52 -14.14 -8.18
CA GLU A 96 9.41 -15.29 -9.06
C GLU A 96 10.78 -15.89 -9.38
N GLN A 97 11.75 -15.05 -9.76
CA GLN A 97 13.12 -15.50 -10.02
C GLN A 97 13.77 -16.17 -8.80
N ALA A 98 13.54 -15.61 -7.60
CA ALA A 98 14.16 -16.12 -6.38
C ALA A 98 13.47 -17.34 -5.77
N LEU A 99 12.15 -17.48 -5.95
CA LEU A 99 11.34 -18.53 -5.33
C LEU A 99 10.95 -19.65 -6.31
N GLY A 100 11.09 -19.41 -7.62
CA GLY A 100 10.76 -20.36 -8.68
C GLY A 100 9.27 -20.48 -8.99
N TYR A 101 8.45 -19.52 -8.57
CA TYR A 101 7.01 -19.48 -8.85
C TYR A 101 6.44 -18.06 -8.72
N PRO A 102 5.36 -17.74 -9.45
CA PRO A 102 4.76 -16.41 -9.39
C PRO A 102 4.14 -16.14 -8.01
N VAL A 103 4.45 -14.98 -7.45
CA VAL A 103 3.88 -14.47 -6.20
C VAL A 103 3.14 -13.18 -6.47
N PRO A 104 1.81 -13.21 -6.59
CA PRO A 104 1.02 -12.00 -6.80
C PRO A 104 1.11 -11.07 -5.59
N VAL A 105 1.30 -9.78 -5.85
CA VAL A 105 1.51 -8.71 -4.87
C VAL A 105 0.46 -7.62 -5.07
N LEU A 106 -0.23 -7.26 -3.99
CA LEU A 106 -1.07 -6.06 -3.96
C LEU A 106 -0.45 -5.03 -3.02
N LEU A 107 0.01 -3.90 -3.58
CA LEU A 107 0.59 -2.80 -2.81
C LEU A 107 -0.48 -1.80 -2.35
N ARG A 108 -0.49 -1.48 -1.07
CA ARG A 108 -1.26 -0.38 -0.49
C ARG A 108 -0.37 0.48 0.39
N THR A 109 -0.60 1.78 0.39
CA THR A 109 0.02 2.67 1.37
C THR A 109 -0.58 2.45 2.75
N VAL A 110 0.15 2.84 3.79
CA VAL A 110 -0.38 2.82 5.17
C VAL A 110 -1.64 3.68 5.29
N ASP A 111 -1.69 4.81 4.60
CA ASP A 111 -2.82 5.74 4.64
C ASP A 111 -4.06 5.16 3.95
N GLU A 112 -3.91 4.53 2.78
CA GLU A 112 -5.03 3.83 2.12
C GLU A 112 -5.65 2.74 3.00
N VAL A 113 -4.83 1.98 3.72
CA VAL A 113 -5.34 0.96 4.65
C VAL A 113 -6.00 1.60 5.87
N ALA A 114 -5.51 2.75 6.33
CA ALA A 114 -6.13 3.49 7.41
C ALA A 114 -7.51 4.04 7.02
N ASP A 115 -7.61 4.67 5.86
CA ASP A 115 -8.87 5.23 5.33
C ASP A 115 -9.91 4.12 5.10
N LEU A 116 -9.46 2.98 4.55
CA LEU A 116 -10.30 1.80 4.36
C LEU A 116 -10.92 1.29 5.67
N LEU A 117 -10.15 1.28 6.76
CA LEU A 117 -10.64 0.85 8.07
C LEU A 117 -11.50 1.93 8.75
N ALA A 118 -11.20 3.20 8.54
CA ALA A 118 -11.96 4.33 9.08
C ALA A 118 -13.37 4.46 8.47
N ALA A 119 -13.61 3.88 7.28
CA ALA A 119 -14.92 3.87 6.63
C ALA A 119 -16.00 3.06 7.38
N GLU A 120 -15.61 2.29 8.41
CA GLU A 120 -16.50 1.42 9.22
C GLU A 120 -17.54 0.63 8.40
N PRO A 121 -17.12 -0.09 7.36
CA PRO A 121 -17.99 -0.75 6.39
C PRO A 121 -18.82 -1.91 6.96
N PHE A 122 -18.45 -2.40 8.14
CA PHE A 122 -19.13 -3.49 8.84
C PHE A 122 -20.00 -2.98 10.00
N ARG A 123 -20.23 -1.66 10.08
CA ARG A 123 -21.11 -1.09 11.10
C ARG A 123 -22.50 -1.72 11.00
N GLY A 124 -22.98 -2.28 12.11
CA GLY A 124 -24.27 -2.96 12.19
C GLY A 124 -24.24 -4.44 11.81
N VAL A 125 -23.08 -4.99 11.42
CA VAL A 125 -22.93 -6.44 11.22
C VAL A 125 -22.73 -7.10 12.59
N GLU A 126 -23.62 -8.03 12.93
CA GLU A 126 -23.48 -8.85 14.13
C GLU A 126 -22.37 -9.89 13.96
N VAL A 127 -21.37 -9.85 14.86
CA VAL A 127 -20.26 -10.81 14.84
C VAL A 127 -20.61 -12.00 15.74
N THR A 128 -20.90 -13.14 15.12
CA THR A 128 -21.12 -14.43 15.79
C THR A 128 -19.92 -15.37 15.56
N PRO A 129 -19.84 -16.52 16.24
CA PRO A 129 -18.81 -17.54 15.99
C PRO A 129 -18.72 -18.00 14.53
N ASP A 130 -19.82 -17.88 13.78
CA ASP A 130 -19.93 -18.26 12.37
C ASP A 130 -19.78 -17.07 11.41
N VAL A 131 -19.54 -15.85 11.89
CA VAL A 131 -19.32 -14.67 11.03
C VAL A 131 -17.84 -14.33 10.97
N ARG A 132 -17.32 -14.08 9.76
CA ARG A 132 -15.98 -13.54 9.54
C ARG A 132 -16.09 -12.27 8.71
N LEU A 133 -15.51 -11.19 9.22
CA LEU A 133 -15.37 -9.94 8.50
C LEU A 133 -14.04 -9.95 7.74
N VAL A 134 -14.10 -9.70 6.45
CA VAL A 134 -12.97 -9.87 5.53
C VAL A 134 -12.79 -8.60 4.70
N VAL A 135 -11.57 -8.09 4.66
CA VAL A 135 -11.13 -7.11 3.68
C VAL A 135 -10.51 -7.87 2.51
N ALA A 136 -11.09 -7.72 1.33
CA ALA A 136 -10.57 -8.28 0.09
C ALA A 136 -9.84 -7.17 -0.67
N PHE A 137 -8.50 -7.22 -0.72
CA PHE A 137 -7.71 -6.32 -1.54
C PHE A 137 -7.77 -6.76 -3.00
N LEU A 138 -7.98 -5.81 -3.91
CA LEU A 138 -8.27 -6.04 -5.33
C LEU A 138 -7.18 -5.46 -6.22
N SER A 139 -6.74 -6.17 -7.27
CA SER A 139 -5.85 -5.57 -8.28
C SER A 139 -6.58 -4.61 -9.20
N GLU A 140 -7.87 -4.87 -9.45
CA GLU A 140 -8.74 -4.12 -10.35
C GLU A 140 -9.96 -3.59 -9.58
N PRO A 141 -10.60 -2.50 -10.03
CA PRO A 141 -11.88 -2.10 -9.47
C PRO A 141 -12.93 -3.21 -9.65
N LEU A 142 -13.94 -3.22 -8.77
CA LEU A 142 -15.11 -4.08 -8.99
C LEU A 142 -15.83 -3.65 -10.28
N PRO A 143 -16.43 -4.59 -11.04
CA PRO A 143 -17.23 -4.25 -12.20
C PRO A 143 -18.38 -3.33 -11.81
N ALA A 144 -18.65 -2.31 -12.63
CA ALA A 144 -19.69 -1.33 -12.34
C ALA A 144 -21.09 -1.97 -12.26
N GLU A 145 -21.28 -3.12 -12.93
CA GLU A 145 -22.53 -3.86 -12.97
C GLU A 145 -22.77 -4.69 -11.69
N LEU A 146 -21.76 -4.83 -10.81
CA LEU A 146 -21.90 -5.58 -9.57
C LEU A 146 -22.65 -4.73 -8.54
N ALA A 147 -23.97 -4.93 -8.46
CA ALA A 147 -24.81 -4.27 -7.46
C ALA A 147 -24.39 -4.66 -6.02
N LEU A 148 -24.31 -3.66 -5.15
CA LEU A 148 -23.98 -3.82 -3.73
C LEU A 148 -25.22 -3.52 -2.86
N PRO A 149 -25.50 -4.33 -1.81
CA PRO A 149 -24.75 -5.52 -1.41
C PRO A 149 -24.91 -6.67 -2.42
N HIS A 150 -23.83 -7.40 -2.66
CA HIS A 150 -23.83 -8.61 -3.51
C HIS A 150 -23.79 -9.85 -2.63
N ARG A 151 -24.66 -10.83 -2.87
CA ARG A 151 -24.69 -12.11 -2.14
C ARG A 151 -24.35 -13.28 -3.06
N SER A 152 -23.53 -14.21 -2.56
CA SER A 152 -23.24 -15.45 -3.27
C SER A 152 -24.51 -16.29 -3.48
N PRO A 153 -24.56 -17.17 -4.50
CA PRO A 153 -25.70 -18.07 -4.71
C PRO A 153 -26.04 -18.97 -3.51
N LYS A 154 -25.05 -19.26 -2.65
CA LYS A 154 -25.22 -20.08 -1.44
C LYS A 154 -25.57 -19.25 -0.19
N GLY A 155 -25.63 -17.93 -0.32
CA GLY A 155 -25.96 -17.00 0.76
C GLY A 155 -24.90 -16.88 1.85
N ASP A 156 -23.74 -17.52 1.69
CA ASP A 156 -22.68 -17.64 2.69
C ASP A 156 -21.58 -16.58 2.56
N VAL A 157 -21.64 -15.74 1.53
CA VAL A 157 -20.76 -14.60 1.31
C VAL A 157 -21.59 -13.41 0.89
N GLU A 158 -21.31 -12.26 1.49
CA GLU A 158 -21.96 -10.98 1.19
C GLU A 158 -20.91 -9.88 1.06
N VAL A 159 -20.85 -9.24 -0.10
CA VAL A 159 -20.04 -8.04 -0.33
C VAL A 159 -20.91 -6.84 0.05
N VAL A 160 -20.62 -6.24 1.20
CA VAL A 160 -21.44 -5.17 1.81
C VAL A 160 -21.05 -3.78 1.30
N GLY A 161 -19.86 -3.64 0.72
CA GLY A 161 -19.37 -2.37 0.21
C GLY A 161 -18.02 -2.53 -0.49
N ALA A 162 -17.55 -1.42 -1.08
CA ALA A 162 -16.24 -1.34 -1.68
C ALA A 162 -15.64 0.05 -1.49
N GLY A 163 -14.31 0.11 -1.51
CA GLY A 163 -13.51 1.33 -1.54
C GLY A 163 -12.39 1.21 -2.57
N PRO A 164 -11.54 2.23 -2.71
CA PRO A 164 -10.43 2.21 -3.66
C PRO A 164 -9.54 0.96 -3.47
N GLY A 165 -9.57 0.07 -4.46
CA GLY A 165 -8.77 -1.16 -4.46
C GLY A 165 -9.13 -2.18 -3.37
N ALA A 166 -10.33 -2.13 -2.78
CA ALA A 166 -10.76 -3.13 -1.82
C ALA A 166 -12.28 -3.32 -1.77
N ALA A 167 -12.70 -4.49 -1.31
CA ALA A 167 -14.10 -4.79 -1.00
C ALA A 167 -14.25 -5.30 0.43
N TYR A 168 -15.41 -5.05 1.01
CA TYR A 168 -15.77 -5.44 2.36
C TYR A 168 -16.72 -6.63 2.29
N VAL A 169 -16.31 -7.74 2.88
CA VAL A 169 -16.97 -9.03 2.71
C VAL A 169 -17.32 -9.62 4.08
N VAL A 170 -18.58 -9.99 4.25
CA VAL A 170 -19.08 -10.79 5.36
C VAL A 170 -19.16 -12.23 4.89
N VAL A 171 -18.48 -13.13 5.60
CA VAL A 171 -18.52 -14.57 5.33
C VAL A 171 -19.28 -15.23 6.47
N HIS A 172 -20.32 -15.99 6.12
CA HIS A 172 -21.05 -16.86 7.03
C HIS A 172 -20.51 -18.28 6.87
N LEU A 173 -19.84 -18.78 7.90
CA LEU A 173 -19.32 -20.13 7.95
C LEU A 173 -20.46 -21.15 7.91
N ARG A 174 -20.23 -22.24 7.19
CA ARG A 174 -21.11 -23.42 7.19
C ARG A 174 -20.35 -24.53 7.89
N ASP A 175 -20.88 -25.02 9.01
CA ASP A 175 -20.24 -26.02 9.87
C ASP A 175 -18.79 -25.61 10.25
N GLY A 176 -18.61 -24.34 10.60
CA GLY A 176 -17.30 -23.76 10.94
C GLY A 176 -16.33 -23.59 9.76
N LYS A 177 -16.78 -23.84 8.52
CA LYS A 177 -15.94 -23.78 7.32
C LYS A 177 -16.36 -22.65 6.38
N TRP A 178 -15.35 -22.04 5.76
CA TRP A 178 -15.55 -21.14 4.62
C TRP A 178 -15.73 -21.99 3.36
N VAL A 179 -16.94 -21.99 2.79
CA VAL A 179 -17.30 -22.80 1.63
C VAL A 179 -17.14 -22.05 0.30
N THR A 180 -17.75 -20.88 0.15
CA THR A 180 -17.70 -20.12 -1.12
C THR A 180 -16.45 -19.26 -1.23
N LYS A 181 -15.51 -19.67 -2.10
CA LYS A 181 -14.30 -18.88 -2.38
C LYS A 181 -14.52 -17.75 -3.41
N GLU A 182 -15.56 -17.86 -4.23
CA GLU A 182 -15.89 -16.90 -5.27
C GLU A 182 -16.76 -15.77 -4.69
N MET A 183 -16.16 -14.59 -4.45
CA MET A 183 -16.82 -13.48 -3.74
C MET A 183 -17.49 -12.46 -4.68
N PHE A 184 -17.00 -12.30 -5.91
CA PHE A 184 -17.40 -11.22 -6.84
C PHE A 184 -18.09 -11.72 -8.11
N GLY A 185 -18.38 -13.02 -8.16
CA GLY A 185 -18.91 -13.69 -9.32
C GLY A 185 -17.95 -13.73 -10.51
N LYS A 186 -18.39 -14.46 -11.55
CA LYS A 186 -17.60 -14.74 -12.75
C LYS A 186 -17.28 -13.51 -13.60
N ALA A 187 -17.62 -12.28 -13.20
CA ALA A 187 -17.28 -11.07 -13.95
C ALA A 187 -15.92 -10.48 -13.51
N TYR A 188 -15.54 -10.66 -12.25
CA TYR A 188 -14.27 -10.15 -11.76
C TYR A 188 -13.10 -10.98 -12.31
N ARG A 189 -12.07 -10.30 -12.82
CA ARG A 189 -10.88 -10.93 -13.43
C ARG A 189 -9.58 -10.60 -12.72
N GLY A 190 -9.61 -9.63 -11.81
CA GLY A 190 -8.43 -9.21 -11.07
C GLY A 190 -7.96 -10.25 -10.04
N ALA A 191 -6.76 -10.03 -9.50
CA ALA A 191 -6.29 -10.74 -8.34
C ALA A 191 -7.04 -10.28 -7.09
N VAL A 192 -7.19 -11.20 -6.13
CA VAL A 192 -7.77 -10.91 -4.80
C VAL A 192 -6.85 -11.45 -3.73
N THR A 193 -6.56 -10.63 -2.73
CA THR A 193 -5.90 -11.07 -1.50
C THR A 193 -6.75 -10.71 -0.30
N SER A 194 -7.25 -11.72 0.41
CA SER A 194 -8.14 -11.53 1.55
C SER A 194 -7.38 -11.49 2.88
N ARG A 195 -7.83 -10.64 3.81
CA ARG A 195 -7.40 -10.59 5.21
C ARG A 195 -8.62 -10.44 6.10
N PHE A 196 -8.64 -11.12 7.25
CA PHE A 196 -9.66 -10.85 8.27
C PHE A 196 -9.52 -9.42 8.78
N LEU A 197 -10.64 -8.76 9.09
CA LEU A 197 -10.67 -7.37 9.56
C LEU A 197 -9.73 -7.15 10.75
N HIS A 198 -9.86 -7.98 11.80
CA HIS A 198 -9.01 -7.91 12.98
C HIS A 198 -7.52 -8.09 12.68
N THR A 199 -7.17 -8.80 11.60
CA THR A 199 -5.79 -8.99 11.17
C THR A 199 -5.32 -7.77 10.41
N THR A 200 -6.17 -7.18 9.55
CA THR A 200 -5.88 -5.93 8.84
C THR A 200 -5.62 -4.79 9.82
N GLU A 201 -6.39 -4.68 10.90
CA GLU A 201 -6.15 -3.72 11.99
C GLU A 201 -4.76 -3.90 12.62
N LYS A 202 -4.39 -5.15 12.93
CA LYS A 202 -3.06 -5.46 13.49
C LYS A 202 -1.93 -5.21 12.48
N ILE A 203 -2.16 -5.48 11.20
CA ILE A 203 -1.22 -5.17 10.11
C ILE A 203 -0.99 -3.66 10.05
N LEU A 204 -2.05 -2.85 10.08
CA LEU A 204 -1.93 -1.39 10.09
C LEU A 204 -1.17 -0.90 11.33
N ALA A 205 -1.53 -1.42 12.51
CA ALA A 205 -0.84 -1.06 13.76
C ALA A 205 0.65 -1.44 13.72
N ALA A 206 1.01 -2.59 13.13
CA ALA A 206 2.39 -3.02 12.96
C ALA A 206 3.14 -2.15 11.93
N ALA A 207 2.49 -1.78 10.83
CA ALA A 207 3.08 -0.93 9.79
C ALA A 207 3.42 0.47 10.32
N ARG A 208 2.60 1.01 11.23
CA ARG A 208 2.78 2.34 11.84
C ARG A 208 3.86 2.41 12.92
N LYS A 209 4.12 1.31 13.63
CA LYS A 209 5.26 1.25 14.55
C LYS A 209 6.52 1.38 13.70
N ALA A 210 7.46 2.27 14.03
CA ALA A 210 8.75 2.35 13.34
C ALA A 210 9.62 1.16 13.77
#